data_AF-A0A1J5KLI7-F1
#
_entry.id   AF-A0A1J5KLI7-F1
#
_cell.length_a   1.000
_cell.length_b   1.000
_cell.length_c   1.000
_cell.angle_alpha   90.00
_cell.angle_beta   90.00
_cell.angle_gamma   90.00
#
_symmetry.space_group_name_H-M   'P 1'
#
loop_
_entity.id
_entity.type
_entity.pdbx_description
1 polymer ?
#
loop_
_entity_poly.entity_id
_entity_poly.type
_entity_poly.pdbx_seq_one_letter_code
_entity_poly.pdbx_strand_id
1 'polypeptide(L)'
;MTAVKNKRAKKNPLYVVTNDGKDVEQAEGMFDAVIKRFGLEPLMELFKSVLSMLSSQVGNYGFFLFLQEFVDEIVDSLEDIKAKIGAIVPIFS
;
A
#
# COMPACT_ATOMS: atom_id res chain seq x y z
N MET A 1 5.28 28.98 -32.66
CA MET A 1 5.13 28.98 -31.19
C MET A 1 4.05 27.96 -30.85
N THR A 2 4.42 26.78 -30.36
CA THR A 2 3.47 25.70 -30.07
C THR A 2 3.51 25.42 -28.58
N ALA A 3 2.48 25.82 -27.84
CA ALA A 3 2.39 25.62 -26.41
C ALA A 3 1.94 24.18 -26.12
N VAL A 4 2.86 23.32 -25.71
CA VAL A 4 2.56 21.98 -25.18
C VAL A 4 1.98 22.15 -23.78
N LYS A 5 0.66 22.09 -23.66
CA LYS A 5 -0.06 22.18 -22.38
C LYS A 5 0.00 20.80 -21.69
N ASN A 6 1.12 20.50 -21.02
CA ASN A 6 1.23 19.30 -20.18
C ASN A 6 0.50 19.52 -18.84
N LYS A 7 -0.83 19.40 -18.84
CA LYS A 7 -1.63 19.35 -17.61
C LYS A 7 -1.55 17.94 -17.04
N ARG A 8 -0.50 17.63 -16.27
CA ARG A 8 -0.61 16.59 -15.24
C ARG A 8 -1.64 17.10 -14.24
N ALA A 9 -2.88 16.62 -14.34
CA ALA A 9 -3.93 16.97 -13.39
C ALA A 9 -3.41 16.64 -11.99
N LYS A 10 -3.27 17.67 -11.14
CA LYS A 10 -2.97 17.52 -9.72
C LYS A 10 -4.10 16.67 -9.15
N LYS A 11 -3.86 15.37 -8.93
CA LYS A 11 -4.86 14.45 -8.38
C LYS A 11 -5.36 15.07 -7.07
N ASN A 12 -6.67 15.19 -6.94
CA ASN A 12 -7.25 15.70 -5.71
C ASN A 12 -6.82 14.77 -4.57
N PRO A 13 -6.34 15.31 -3.45
CA PRO A 13 -5.97 14.49 -2.30
C PRO A 13 -7.20 13.74 -1.79
N LEU A 14 -7.05 12.45 -1.54
CA LEU A 14 -8.09 11.64 -0.93
C LEU A 14 -8.10 11.93 0.57
N TYR A 15 -9.28 11.94 1.19
CA TYR A 15 -9.40 12.06 2.64
C TYR A 15 -10.18 10.86 3.16
N VAL A 16 -9.69 10.29 4.25
CA VAL A 16 -10.32 9.16 4.94
C VAL A 16 -10.63 9.54 6.37
N VAL A 17 -11.76 9.05 6.82
CA VAL A 17 -12.18 9.23 8.21
C VAL A 17 -11.61 8.08 9.03
N THR A 18 -10.82 8.37 10.04
CA THR A 18 -10.17 7.41 10.95
C THR A 18 -10.82 7.48 12.34
N ASN A 19 -10.48 6.56 13.25
CA ASN A 19 -10.92 6.56 14.65
C ASN A 19 -12.45 6.73 14.87
N ASP A 20 -13.26 5.84 14.28
CA ASP A 20 -14.72 5.82 14.44
C ASP A 20 -15.42 7.15 14.12
N GLY A 21 -14.89 7.94 13.17
CA GLY A 21 -15.54 9.18 12.76
C GLY A 21 -14.91 10.45 13.32
N LYS A 22 -13.87 10.34 14.15
CA LYS A 22 -13.33 11.48 14.90
C LYS A 22 -12.27 12.27 14.14
N ASP A 23 -11.50 11.58 13.32
CA ASP A 23 -10.34 12.15 12.65
C ASP A 23 -10.46 12.05 11.13
N VAL A 24 -9.91 13.03 10.41
CA VAL A 24 -9.88 13.05 8.95
C VAL A 24 -8.43 13.19 8.51
N GLU A 25 -7.94 12.20 7.78
CA GLU A 25 -6.56 12.12 7.33
C GLU A 25 -6.47 12.13 5.81
N GLN A 26 -5.43 12.78 5.30
CA GLN A 26 -5.14 12.75 3.87
C GLN A 26 -4.53 11.40 3.50
N ALA A 27 -5.10 10.75 2.49
CA ALA A 27 -4.59 9.55 1.86
C ALA A 27 -3.96 9.87 0.50
N GLU A 28 -2.82 9.25 0.22
CA GLU A 28 -2.11 9.42 -1.07
C GLU A 28 -2.75 8.58 -2.19
N GLY A 29 -3.57 7.58 -1.83
CA GLY A 29 -4.24 6.68 -2.75
C GLY A 29 -5.30 5.82 -2.08
N MET A 30 -6.03 5.05 -2.88
CA MET A 30 -7.11 4.17 -2.42
C MET A 30 -6.63 3.08 -1.44
N PHE A 31 -5.41 2.58 -1.64
CA PHE A 31 -4.83 1.57 -0.75
C PHE A 31 -4.41 2.17 0.61
N ASP A 32 -3.77 3.34 0.59
CA ASP A 32 -3.43 4.10 1.81
C ASP A 32 -4.69 4.48 2.60
N ALA A 33 -5.75 4.86 1.89
CA ALA A 33 -7.08 5.11 2.45
C ALA A 33 -7.63 3.89 3.21
N VAL A 34 -7.52 2.68 2.65
CA VAL A 34 -7.95 1.44 3.32
C VAL A 34 -7.08 1.15 4.54
N ILE A 35 -5.76 1.25 4.42
CA ILE A 35 -4.83 1.03 5.55
C ILE A 35 -5.21 1.92 6.74
N LYS A 36 -5.37 3.22 6.49
CA LYS A 36 -5.75 4.21 7.50
C LYS A 36 -7.15 3.96 8.07
N ARG A 37 -8.14 3.69 7.20
CA ARG A 37 -9.53 3.45 7.61
C ARG A 37 -9.67 2.24 8.54
N PHE A 38 -8.89 1.18 8.30
CA PHE A 38 -8.90 -0.03 9.13
C PHE A 38 -7.82 -0.02 10.23
N GLY A 39 -7.05 1.07 10.38
CA GLY A 39 -6.02 1.19 11.39
C GLY A 39 -4.92 0.13 11.26
N LEU A 40 -4.55 -0.24 10.03
CA LEU A 40 -3.58 -1.31 9.76
C LEU A 40 -2.11 -0.85 9.88
N GLU A 41 -1.87 0.40 10.27
CA GLU A 41 -0.52 0.96 10.43
C GLU A 41 0.35 0.18 11.45
N PRO A 42 -0.16 -0.20 12.64
CA PRO A 42 0.61 -1.02 13.59
C PRO A 42 0.94 -2.40 13.03
N LEU A 43 0.05 -2.97 12.20
CA LEU A 43 0.28 -4.24 11.53
C LEU A 43 1.39 -4.12 10.48
N MET A 44 1.43 -3.00 9.74
CA MET A 44 2.51 -2.72 8.79
C MET A 44 3.86 -2.57 9.49
N GLU A 45 3.91 -1.95 10.67
CA GLU A 45 5.13 -1.86 11.48
C GLU A 45 5.61 -3.23 11.97
N LEU A 46 4.69 -4.07 12.46
CA LEU A 46 4.99 -5.47 12.82
C LEU A 46 5.55 -6.23 11.62
N PHE A 47 4.95 -6.09 10.45
CA PHE A 47 5.39 -6.76 9.23
C PHE A 47 6.81 -6.33 8.82
N LYS A 48 7.12 -5.03 8.89
CA LYS A 48 8.47 -4.50 8.66
C LYS A 48 9.48 -5.07 9.66
N SER A 49 9.09 -5.17 10.94
CA SER A 49 9.95 -5.74 11.98
C SER A 49 10.28 -7.21 11.72
N VAL A 50 9.26 -8.01 11.36
CA VAL A 50 9.45 -9.43 11.00
C VAL A 50 10.32 -9.58 9.75
N LEU A 51 10.07 -8.80 8.70
CA LEU A 51 10.91 -8.82 7.49
C LEU A 51 12.35 -8.41 7.78
N SER A 52 12.56 -7.41 8.63
CA SER A 52 13.90 -6.98 9.05
C SER A 52 14.62 -8.10 9.82
N MET A 53 13.93 -8.76 10.76
CA MET A 53 14.45 -9.92 11.49
C MET A 53 14.82 -11.07 10.54
N LEU A 54 13.94 -11.44 9.61
CA LEU A 54 14.20 -12.48 8.61
C LEU A 54 15.37 -12.10 7.70
N SER A 55 15.43 -10.86 7.25
CA SER A 55 16.52 -10.34 6.41
C SER A 55 17.86 -10.36 7.14
N SER A 56 17.88 -10.05 8.45
CA SER A 56 19.11 -10.13 9.26
C SER A 56 19.65 -11.55 9.43
N GLN A 57 18.81 -12.57 9.21
CA GLN A 57 19.20 -13.98 9.24
C GLN A 57 19.61 -14.51 7.86
N VAL A 58 19.49 -13.71 6.80
CA VAL A 58 19.96 -14.06 5.45
C VAL A 58 21.49 -14.10 5.44
N GLY A 59 22.03 -15.27 5.77
CA GLY A 59 23.47 -15.55 5.69
C GLY A 59 23.90 -16.27 4.42
N ASN A 60 22.94 -16.76 3.61
CA ASN A 60 23.22 -17.59 2.44
C ASN A 60 22.37 -17.20 1.23
N TYR A 61 22.94 -17.29 0.03
CA TYR A 61 22.28 -16.94 -1.24
C TYR A 61 21.02 -17.77 -1.50
N GLY A 62 21.02 -19.06 -1.12
CA GLY A 62 19.82 -19.90 -1.25
C GLY A 62 18.64 -19.42 -0.39
N PHE A 63 18.92 -18.89 0.81
CA PHE A 63 17.88 -18.33 1.67
C PHE A 63 17.41 -16.95 1.18
N PHE A 64 18.30 -16.19 0.52
CA PHE A 64 17.92 -14.96 -0.16
C PHE A 64 16.90 -15.22 -1.29
N LEU A 65 17.16 -16.23 -2.15
CA LEU A 65 16.22 -16.60 -3.22
C LEU A 65 14.85 -17.01 -2.67
N PHE A 66 14.83 -17.81 -1.60
CA PHE A 66 13.59 -18.17 -0.91
C PHE A 66 12.86 -16.94 -0.34
N LEU A 67 13.58 -16.02 0.30
CA LEU A 67 12.99 -14.79 0.82
C LEU A 67 12.44 -13.91 -0.31
N GLN A 68 13.12 -13.87 -1.45
CA GLN A 68 12.65 -13.15 -2.63
C GLN A 68 11.34 -13.75 -3.16
N GLU A 69 11.28 -15.07 -3.37
CA GLU A 69 10.05 -15.76 -3.79
C GLU A 69 8.90 -15.52 -2.81
N PHE A 70 9.18 -15.56 -1.50
CA PHE A 70 8.18 -15.26 -0.48
C PHE A 70 7.67 -13.81 -0.54
N VAL A 71 8.57 -12.84 -0.75
CA VAL A 71 8.17 -11.43 -0.91
C VAL A 71 7.38 -11.23 -2.20
N ASP A 72 7.78 -11.88 -3.30
CA ASP A 72 7.07 -11.83 -4.57
C ASP A 72 5.64 -12.37 -4.42
N GLU A 73 5.44 -13.51 -3.73
CA GLU A 73 4.11 -14.08 -3.47
C GLU A 73 3.22 -13.15 -2.60
N ILE A 74 3.82 -12.46 -1.62
CA ILE A 74 3.12 -11.44 -0.82
C ILE A 74 2.70 -10.27 -1.72
N VAL A 75 3.58 -9.79 -2.58
CA VAL A 75 3.29 -8.68 -3.49
C VAL A 75 2.15 -9.05 -4.43
N ASP A 76 2.20 -10.23 -5.04
CA ASP A 76 1.14 -10.73 -5.92
C ASP A 76 -0.20 -10.80 -5.17
N SER A 77 -0.20 -11.31 -3.94
CA SER A 77 -1.39 -11.34 -3.08
C SER A 77 -1.94 -9.94 -2.78
N LEU A 78 -1.06 -8.96 -2.54
CA LEU A 78 -1.44 -7.57 -2.31
C LEU A 78 -1.98 -6.90 -3.58
N GLU A 79 -1.43 -7.22 -4.75
CA GLU A 79 -1.93 -6.75 -6.04
C GLU A 79 -3.34 -7.30 -6.32
N ASP A 80 -3.57 -8.58 -6.03
CA ASP A 80 -4.87 -9.23 -6.11
C ASP A 80 -5.90 -8.58 -5.17
N ILE A 81 -5.50 -8.31 -3.93
CA ILE A 81 -6.34 -7.60 -2.95
C ILE A 81 -6.63 -6.19 -3.44
N LYS A 82 -5.64 -5.46 -3.95
CA LYS A 82 -5.82 -4.13 -4.54
C LYS A 82 -6.79 -4.15 -5.72
N ALA A 83 -6.69 -5.14 -6.60
CA ALA A 83 -7.60 -5.31 -7.74
C ALA A 83 -9.04 -5.58 -7.27
N LYS A 84 -9.21 -6.47 -6.28
CA LYS A 84 -10.52 -6.78 -5.68
C LYS A 84 -11.12 -5.59 -4.93
N ILE A 85 -10.33 -4.85 -4.15
CA ILE A 85 -10.77 -3.64 -3.47
C ILE A 85 -11.19 -2.56 -4.49
N GLY A 86 -10.40 -2.39 -5.55
CA GLY A 86 -10.75 -1.49 -6.66
C GLY A 86 -12.05 -1.87 -7.36
N ALA A 87 -12.38 -3.16 -7.43
CA ALA A 87 -13.62 -3.66 -8.01
C ALA A 87 -14.83 -3.56 -7.05
N ILE A 88 -14.63 -3.76 -5.74
CA ILE A 88 -15.71 -3.81 -4.74
C ILE A 88 -16.14 -2.41 -4.29
N VAL A 89 -15.26 -1.42 -4.37
CA VAL A 89 -15.58 -0.02 -4.06
C VAL A 89 -15.62 0.80 -5.35
N PRO A 90 -16.74 0.77 -6.13
CA PRO A 90 -16.91 1.58 -7.34
C PRO A 90 -17.24 3.05 -7.04
N ILE A 91 -17.15 3.48 -5.78
CA ILE A 91 -17.53 4.83 -5.40
C ILE A 91 -16.30 5.71 -5.64
N PHE A 92 -16.48 6.72 -6.49
CA PHE A 92 -15.54 7.81 -6.79
C PHE A 92 -14.52 7.52 -7.92
N SER A 93 -15.04 7.34 -9.13
CA SER A 93 -14.35 7.75 -10.37
C SER A 93 -14.15 9.26 -10.43
#